data_AF-K0NBJ8-F1
#
_entry.id   AF-K0NBJ8-F1
#
_cell.length_a   1.000
_cell.length_b   1.000
_cell.length_c   1.000
_cell.angle_alpha   90.00
_cell.angle_beta   90.00
_cell.angle_gamma   90.00
#
_symmetry.space_group_name_H-M   'P 1'
#
loop_
_entity.id
_entity.type
_entity.pdbx_description
1 polymer ?
#
loop_
_entity_poly.entity_id
_entity_poly.type
_entity_poly.pdbx_seq_one_letter_code
_entity_poly.pdbx_strand_id
1 'polypeptide(L)'
;MEKKFKSVEATLNRLHDLQAKHLASFDSQDLPDLEQQSAERDAEVAQLIRNVNTLIEQLYITTEVETKSRFLFFNDLITGLLEQNKAIETKTHAIKNKLENSMKQLSKGKCAISSYRSSAAVNYKPKVISITN
;
A
#
# COMPACT_ATOMS: atom_id res chain seq x y z
N MET A 1 30.16 17.60 7.58
CA MET A 1 28.97 17.53 8.44
C MET A 1 27.73 18.17 7.83
N GLU A 2 27.69 19.49 7.61
CA GLU A 2 26.49 20.21 7.11
C GLU A 2 25.86 19.61 5.84
N LYS A 3 26.68 19.34 4.80
CA LYS A 3 26.20 18.75 3.54
C LYS A 3 25.53 17.37 3.72
N LYS A 4 25.93 16.59 4.72
CA LYS A 4 25.42 15.24 4.98
C LYS A 4 24.13 15.28 5.80
N PHE A 5 24.05 16.18 6.79
CA PHE A 5 22.79 16.50 7.47
C PHE A 5 21.72 16.93 6.48
N LYS A 6 22.04 17.87 5.58
CA LYS A 6 21.13 18.29 4.49
C LYS A 6 20.75 17.15 3.56
N SER A 7 21.63 16.17 3.36
CA SER A 7 21.33 14.98 2.53
C SER A 7 20.33 14.05 3.21
N VAL A 8 20.42 13.86 4.53
CA VAL A 8 19.44 13.08 5.31
C VAL A 8 18.10 13.81 5.33
N GLU A 9 18.11 15.11 5.63
CA GLU A 9 16.92 15.97 5.59
C GLU A 9 16.22 15.93 4.22
N ALA A 10 16.97 16.11 3.13
CA ALA A 10 16.41 16.08 1.78
C ALA A 10 15.82 14.71 1.42
N THR A 11 16.34 13.61 1.97
CA THR A 11 15.73 12.28 1.77
C THR A 11 14.47 12.12 2.62
N LEU A 12 14.47 12.59 3.87
CA LEU A 12 13.27 12.56 4.72
C LEU A 12 12.12 13.37 4.12
N ASN A 13 12.39 14.58 3.61
CA ASN A 13 11.38 15.40 2.95
C ASN A 13 10.84 14.73 1.68
N ARG A 14 11.72 14.14 0.85
CA ARG A 14 11.27 13.38 -0.32
C ARG A 14 10.40 12.18 0.04
N LEU A 15 10.76 11.46 1.10
CA LEU A 15 9.97 10.32 1.57
C LEU A 15 8.60 10.78 2.09
N HIS A 16 8.54 11.92 2.78
CA HIS A 16 7.31 12.52 3.26
C HIS A 16 6.39 12.92 2.10
N ASP A 17 6.92 13.61 1.09
CA ASP A 17 6.15 14.02 -0.08
C ASP A 17 5.67 12.80 -0.90
N LEU A 18 6.51 11.77 -1.01
CA LEU A 18 6.16 10.51 -1.68
C LEU A 18 5.01 9.80 -0.94
N GLN A 19 5.10 9.67 0.38
CA GLN A 19 4.06 9.04 1.19
C GLN A 19 2.75 9.84 1.17
N ALA A 20 2.82 11.18 1.20
CA ALA A 20 1.65 12.04 1.04
C ALA A 20 0.98 11.84 -0.34
N LYS A 21 1.77 11.72 -1.41
CA LYS A 21 1.26 11.40 -2.76
C LYS A 21 0.61 10.02 -2.80
N HIS A 22 1.22 9.01 -2.19
CA HIS A 22 0.64 7.67 -2.08
C HIS A 22 -0.68 7.71 -1.31
N LEU A 23 -0.76 8.44 -0.20
CA LEU A 23 -2.01 8.62 0.56
C LEU A 23 -3.13 9.27 -0.26
N ALA A 24 -2.80 10.30 -1.05
CA ALA A 24 -3.74 10.97 -1.94
C ALA A 24 -4.22 10.08 -3.10
N SER A 25 -3.41 9.09 -3.52
CA SER A 25 -3.82 8.14 -4.55
C SER A 25 -5.02 7.29 -4.13
N PHE A 26 -5.14 6.96 -2.84
CA PHE A 26 -6.31 6.23 -2.31
C PHE A 26 -7.61 7.03 -2.38
N ASP A 27 -7.54 8.36 -2.48
CA ASP A 27 -8.72 9.22 -2.57
C ASP A 27 -9.13 9.50 -4.02
N SER A 28 -8.20 9.31 -4.98
CA SER A 28 -8.40 9.60 -6.40
C SER A 28 -8.52 8.36 -7.29
N GLN A 29 -8.05 7.20 -6.82
CA GLN A 29 -8.05 5.94 -7.55
C GLN A 29 -8.82 4.87 -6.79
N ASP A 30 -9.64 4.08 -7.50
CA ASP A 30 -10.39 2.97 -6.89
C ASP A 30 -9.48 1.86 -6.35
N LEU A 31 -8.31 1.67 -6.99
CA LEU A 31 -7.33 0.66 -6.61
C LEU A 31 -5.93 1.13 -7.03
N PRO A 32 -5.18 1.82 -6.14
CA PRO A 32 -3.85 2.30 -6.45
C PRO A 32 -2.86 1.14 -6.64
N ASP A 33 -1.82 1.35 -7.45
CA ASP A 33 -0.76 0.37 -7.67
C ASP A 33 0.14 0.25 -6.43
N LEU A 34 -0.21 -0.68 -5.55
CA LEU A 34 0.49 -0.90 -4.28
C LEU A 34 1.90 -1.47 -4.48
N GLU A 35 2.15 -2.21 -5.57
CA GLU A 35 3.48 -2.77 -5.85
C GLU A 35 4.45 -1.66 -6.25
N GLN A 36 4.04 -0.81 -7.20
CA GLN A 36 4.82 0.35 -7.59
C GLN A 36 5.08 1.28 -6.40
N GLN A 37 4.04 1.59 -5.62
CA GLN A 37 4.19 2.47 -4.45
C GLN A 37 5.14 1.89 -3.39
N SER A 38 5.11 0.57 -3.19
CA SER A 38 6.02 -0.09 -2.26
C SER A 38 7.46 -0.03 -2.76
N ALA A 39 7.69 -0.31 -4.05
CA ALA A 39 9.02 -0.21 -4.65
C ALA A 39 9.60 1.21 -4.57
N GLU A 40 8.78 2.23 -4.81
CA GLU A 40 9.19 3.65 -4.69
C GLU A 40 9.59 3.99 -3.23
N ARG A 41 8.79 3.55 -2.24
CA ARG A 41 9.12 3.76 -0.82
C ARG A 41 10.39 3.01 -0.41
N ASP A 42 10.54 1.77 -0.83
CA ASP A 42 11.71 0.93 -0.49
C ASP A 42 13.00 1.54 -1.04
N ALA A 43 12.96 2.08 -2.26
CA ALA A 43 14.10 2.77 -2.86
C ALA A 43 14.52 4.01 -2.04
N GLU A 44 13.57 4.85 -1.62
CA GLU A 44 13.88 6.05 -0.82
C GLU A 44 14.29 5.70 0.62
N VAL A 45 13.73 4.65 1.24
CA VAL A 45 14.18 4.13 2.54
C VAL A 45 15.61 3.60 2.44
N ALA A 46 15.94 2.84 1.39
CA ALA A 46 17.30 2.37 1.17
C ALA A 46 18.29 3.54 1.02
N GLN A 47 17.87 4.61 0.34
CA GLN A 47 18.68 5.84 0.23
C GLN A 47 18.82 6.57 1.56
N LEU A 48 17.78 6.59 2.40
CA LEU A 48 17.83 7.16 3.75
C LEU A 48 18.85 6.42 4.61
N ILE A 49 18.79 5.08 4.64
CA ILE A 49 19.73 4.23 5.38
C ILE A 49 21.17 4.52 4.96
N ARG A 50 21.44 4.63 3.64
CA ARG A 50 22.78 4.99 3.13
C ARG A 50 23.24 6.37 3.62
N ASN A 51 22.36 7.37 3.57
CA ASN A 51 22.68 8.73 3.99
C ASN A 51 22.92 8.81 5.51
N VAL A 52 22.15 8.07 6.30
CA VAL A 52 22.32 7.97 7.76
C VAL A 52 23.61 7.24 8.11
N ASN A 53 23.92 6.11 7.48
CA ASN A 53 25.18 5.39 7.71
C ASN A 53 26.39 6.28 7.41
N THR A 54 26.35 7.01 6.29
CA THR A 54 27.40 7.98 5.92
C THR A 54 27.54 9.09 6.97
N LEU A 55 26.45 9.51 7.61
CA LEU A 55 26.45 10.52 8.66
C LEU A 55 27.05 9.95 9.97
N ILE A 56 26.68 8.73 10.35
CA ILE A 56 27.16 8.05 11.57
C ILE A 56 28.66 7.78 11.51
N GLU A 57 29.17 7.28 10.38
CA GLU A 57 30.60 7.01 10.18
C GLU A 57 31.48 8.27 10.39
N GLN A 58 30.95 9.46 10.09
CA GLN A 58 31.66 10.73 10.30
C GLN A 58 31.46 11.35 11.69
N LEU A 59 30.38 10.99 12.39
CA LEU A 59 30.16 11.43 13.78
C LEU A 59 31.16 10.82 14.75
N TYR A 60 31.67 9.62 14.44
CA TYR A 60 32.79 9.02 15.17
C TYR A 60 34.09 9.87 15.13
N ILE A 61 34.14 10.94 14.33
CA ILE A 61 35.33 11.76 14.09
C ILE A 61 35.22 13.17 14.74
N THR A 62 34.03 13.68 15.12
CA THR A 62 33.92 15.07 15.63
C THR A 62 32.72 15.34 16.57
N THR A 63 33.04 15.96 17.71
CA THR A 63 32.32 16.70 18.79
C THR A 63 30.78 16.67 18.94
N GLU A 64 30.34 16.65 20.20
CA GLU A 64 29.06 16.13 20.74
C GLU A 64 27.88 17.13 20.86
N VAL A 65 28.10 18.45 20.74
CA VAL A 65 27.12 19.47 21.18
C VAL A 65 26.20 19.99 20.06
N GLU A 66 26.68 20.18 18.82
CA GLU A 66 25.82 20.58 17.68
C GLU A 66 24.91 19.45 17.19
N THR A 67 25.20 18.22 17.59
CA THR A 67 24.54 17.02 17.09
C THR A 67 23.14 16.85 17.65
N LYS A 68 22.92 17.28 18.92
CA LYS A 68 21.71 16.98 19.66
C LYS A 68 20.47 17.73 19.14
N SER A 69 20.58 19.02 18.76
CA SER A 69 19.43 19.76 18.22
C SER A 69 19.04 19.29 16.82
N ARG A 70 20.01 18.86 16.01
CA ARG A 70 19.76 18.33 14.66
C ARG A 70 19.14 16.94 14.69
N PHE A 71 19.47 16.12 15.68
CA PHE A 71 18.78 14.84 15.90
C PHE A 71 17.32 15.02 16.35
N LEU A 72 17.02 16.04 17.15
CA LEU A 72 15.63 16.38 17.50
C LEU A 72 14.82 16.75 16.26
N PHE A 73 15.40 17.52 15.33
CA PHE A 73 14.73 17.86 14.06
C PHE A 73 14.40 16.62 13.21
N PHE A 74 15.30 15.62 13.16
CA PHE A 74 15.00 14.37 12.47
C PHE A 74 13.91 13.55 13.17
N ASN A 75 13.81 13.63 14.49
CA ASN A 75 12.79 12.92 15.24
C ASN A 75 11.37 13.37 14.85
N ASP A 76 11.17 14.67 14.65
CA ASP A 76 9.88 15.22 14.23
C ASP A 76 9.51 14.74 12.81
N LEU A 77 10.46 14.77 11.88
CA LEU A 77 10.26 14.27 10.50
C LEU A 77 9.96 12.76 10.48
N ILE A 78 10.67 11.97 11.29
CA ILE A 78 10.45 10.52 11.41
C ILE A 78 9.07 10.23 12.02
N THR A 79 8.65 11.02 13.01
CA THR A 79 7.32 10.88 13.62
C THR A 79 6.22 11.11 12.59
N GLY A 80 6.33 12.16 11.77
CA GLY A 80 5.39 12.42 10.67
C GLY A 80 5.34 11.28 9.64
N LEU A 81 6.50 10.70 9.29
CA LEU A 81 6.58 9.53 8.39
C LEU A 81 5.93 8.27 9.00
N LEU A 82 6.06 8.05 10.31
CA LEU A 82 5.40 6.94 11.00
C LEU A 82 3.87 7.09 10.97
N GLU A 83 3.36 8.30 11.17
CA GLU A 83 1.93 8.59 11.08
C GLU A 83 1.39 8.36 9.67
N GLN A 84 2.14 8.81 8.64
CA GLN A 84 1.78 8.58 7.24
C GLN A 84 1.78 7.09 6.88
N ASN A 85 2.78 6.31 7.34
CA ASN A 85 2.80 4.87 7.15
C ASN A 85 1.59 4.18 7.79
N LYS A 86 1.23 4.56 9.02
CA LYS A 86 0.05 4.02 9.71
C LYS A 86 -1.25 4.35 8.95
N ALA A 87 -1.33 5.54 8.35
CA ALA A 87 -2.46 5.92 7.51
C ALA A 87 -2.53 5.08 6.22
N ILE A 88 -1.40 4.83 5.56
CA ILE A 88 -1.32 3.96 4.36
C ILE A 88 -1.77 2.54 4.70
N GLU A 89 -1.29 1.99 5.82
CA GLU A 89 -1.68 0.66 6.31
C GLU A 89 -3.20 0.60 6.53
N THR A 90 -3.77 1.60 7.21
CA THR A 90 -5.20 1.68 7.48
C THR A 90 -6.03 1.72 6.18
N LYS A 91 -5.64 2.56 5.21
CA LYS A 91 -6.34 2.64 3.92
C LYS A 91 -6.22 1.34 3.11
N THR A 92 -5.05 0.70 3.13
CA THR A 92 -4.81 -0.60 2.46
C THR A 92 -5.70 -1.69 3.04
N HIS A 93 -5.81 -1.78 4.37
CA HIS A 93 -6.72 -2.71 5.03
C HIS A 93 -8.19 -2.44 4.71
N ALA A 94 -8.59 -1.18 4.64
CA ALA A 94 -9.96 -0.81 4.26
C ALA A 94 -10.30 -1.29 2.83
N ILE A 95 -9.40 -1.09 1.86
CA ILE A 95 -9.56 -1.58 0.49
C ILE A 95 -9.64 -3.11 0.46
N LYS A 96 -8.73 -3.79 1.16
CA LYS A 96 -8.75 -5.26 1.26
C LYS A 96 -10.10 -5.78 1.76
N ASN A 97 -10.61 -5.20 2.85
CA ASN A 97 -11.89 -5.59 3.43
C ASN A 97 -13.06 -5.33 2.46
N LYS A 98 -13.03 -4.21 1.73
CA LYS A 98 -14.04 -3.88 0.70
C LYS A 98 -14.02 -4.90 -0.44
N LEU A 99 -12.84 -5.30 -0.91
CA LEU A 99 -12.66 -6.33 -1.94
C LEU A 99 -13.18 -7.70 -1.46
N GLU A 100 -12.80 -8.14 -0.26
CA GLU A 100 -13.27 -9.41 0.31
C GLU A 100 -14.80 -9.44 0.43
N ASN A 101 -15.41 -8.33 0.86
CA ASN A 101 -16.87 -8.22 0.95
C ASN A 101 -17.53 -8.26 -0.44
N SER A 102 -16.97 -7.57 -1.42
CA SER A 102 -17.45 -7.56 -2.80
C SER A 102 -17.35 -8.95 -3.43
N MET A 103 -16.25 -9.68 -3.20
CA MET A 103 -16.08 -11.06 -3.66
C MET A 103 -17.08 -12.02 -3.00
N LYS A 104 -17.36 -11.86 -1.70
CA LYS A 104 -18.40 -12.63 -1.01
C LYS A 104 -19.79 -12.37 -1.60
N GLN A 105 -20.10 -11.12 -1.93
CA GLN A 105 -21.36 -10.76 -2.58
C GLN A 105 -21.47 -11.36 -3.99
N LEU A 106 -20.40 -11.28 -4.80
CA LEU A 106 -20.35 -11.92 -6.13
C LEU A 106 -20.53 -13.44 -6.04
N SER A 107 -19.89 -14.09 -5.06
CA SER A 107 -20.06 -15.53 -4.83
C SER A 107 -21.51 -15.88 -4.46
N LYS A 108 -22.15 -15.10 -3.59
CA LYS A 108 -23.58 -15.25 -3.26
C LYS A 108 -24.48 -15.01 -4.48
N GLY A 109 -24.20 -13.98 -5.29
CA GLY A 109 -24.92 -13.69 -6.53
C GLY A 109 -24.79 -14.82 -7.55
N LYS A 110 -23.58 -15.36 -7.73
CA LYS A 110 -23.34 -16.55 -8.56
C LYS A 110 -24.14 -17.75 -8.07
N CYS A 111 -24.16 -17.99 -6.75
CA CYS A 111 -24.96 -19.05 -6.14
C CYS A 111 -26.46 -18.85 -6.42
N ALA A 112 -26.99 -17.64 -6.22
CA ALA A 112 -28.39 -17.31 -6.53
C ALA A 112 -28.71 -17.55 -8.01
N ILE A 113 -27.91 -17.01 -8.95
CA ILE A 113 -28.11 -17.21 -10.39
C ILE A 113 -28.05 -18.71 -10.75
N SER A 114 -27.11 -19.46 -10.16
CA SER A 114 -27.02 -20.90 -10.38
C SER A 114 -28.24 -21.67 -9.84
N SER A 115 -28.86 -21.20 -8.76
CA SER A 115 -30.12 -21.78 -8.24
C SER A 115 -31.35 -21.45 -9.09
N TYR A 116 -31.32 -20.33 -9.85
CA TYR A 116 -32.33 -19.99 -10.85
C TYR A 116 -32.16 -20.72 -12.18
N ARG A 117 -30.98 -21.29 -12.47
CA ARG A 117 -30.83 -22.22 -13.60
C ARG A 117 -31.64 -23.48 -13.29
N SER A 118 -32.81 -23.55 -13.93
CA SER A 118 -33.82 -24.58 -13.74
C SER A 118 -33.22 -25.98 -13.70
N SER A 119 -33.41 -26.69 -12.58
CA SER A 119 -33.18 -28.12 -12.43
C SER A 119 -33.99 -28.97 -13.42
N ALA A 120 -34.91 -28.37 -14.19
CA ALA A 120 -35.62 -29.00 -15.30
C ALA A 120 -34.76 -29.19 -16.57
N ALA A 121 -33.67 -28.43 -16.77
CA ALA A 121 -32.86 -28.54 -17.98
C ALA A 121 -31.91 -29.75 -18.00
N VAL A 122 -31.67 -30.40 -16.85
CA VAL A 122 -30.71 -31.52 -16.74
C VAL A 122 -31.37 -32.88 -17.03
N ASN A 123 -32.71 -32.98 -17.03
CA ASN A 123 -33.41 -34.26 -17.19
C ASN A 123 -34.55 -34.28 -18.24
N TYR A 124 -34.62 -33.29 -19.14
CA TYR A 124 -35.56 -33.37 -20.26
C TYR A 124 -35.01 -34.28 -21.36
N LYS A 125 -35.30 -35.58 -21.27
CA LYS A 125 -35.27 -36.48 -22.43
C LYS A 125 -36.63 -36.36 -23.12
N PRO A 126 -36.75 -35.76 -24.32
CA PRO A 126 -38.00 -35.79 -25.05
C PRO A 126 -38.35 -37.26 -25.35
N LYS A 127 -39.49 -37.73 -24.83
CA LYS A 127 -40.06 -39.03 -25.25
C LYS A 127 -40.55 -38.85 -26.69
N VAL A 128 -39.77 -39.36 -27.64
CA VAL A 128 -40.19 -39.50 -29.03
C VAL A 128 -41.33 -40.52 -29.06
N ILE A 129 -42.56 -40.06 -29.31
CA ILE A 129 -43.68 -40.94 -29.64
C ILE A 129 -43.64 -41.08 -31.17
N SER A 130 -43.17 -42.23 -31.67
CA SER A 130 -43.32 -42.55 -33.08
C SER A 130 -44.80 -42.86 -33.34
N ILE A 131 -45.49 -41.95 -34.01
CA ILE A 131 -46.78 -42.25 -34.62
C ILE A 131 -46.47 -42.88 -35.97
N THR A 132 -46.54 -44.20 -36.05
CA THR A 132 -46.54 -44.92 -37.32
C THR A 132 -47.97 -44.93 -37.85
N ASN A 133 -48.18 -44.39 -39.06
CA ASN A 133 -49.42 -44.55 -39.82
C ASN A 133 -49.55 -45.98 -40.36
#